data_AF-A0A3B0ZUD2-F1
#
_entry.id   AF-A0A3B0ZUD2-F1
#
_cell.length_a   1.000
_cell.length_b   1.000
_cell.length_c   1.000
_cell.angle_alpha   90.00
_cell.angle_beta   90.00
_cell.angle_gamma   90.00
#
_symmetry.space_group_name_H-M   'P 1'
#
loop_
_entity.id
_entity.type
_entity.pdbx_description
1 polymer ?
#
loop_
_entity_poly.entity_id
_entity_poly.type
_entity_poly.pdbx_seq_one_letter_code
_entity_poly.pdbx_strand_id
1 'polypeptide(L)'
;MLPLVPPKTTLGKASLYLNNEWSKLIRYVDDGCYRIDNNLAENAIRPFVVGRKNWLFGQSVKGVKASANLYSLIETAKANGLEPYAYLR
;
A
#
# COMPACT_ATOMS: atom_id res chain seq x y z
N MET A 1 24.60 -0.27 11.35
CA MET A 1 24.01 -1.51 11.88
C MET A 1 23.92 -1.38 13.38
N LEU A 2 22.76 -1.63 13.99
CA LEU A 2 22.69 -1.72 15.45
C LEU A 2 23.62 -2.87 15.89
N PRO A 3 24.67 -2.61 16.68
CA PRO A 3 25.76 -3.56 16.93
C PRO A 3 25.33 -4.79 17.74
N LEU A 4 24.10 -4.83 18.25
CA LEU A 4 23.63 -5.83 19.20
C LEU A 4 22.79 -6.98 18.59
N VAL A 5 22.43 -6.90 17.30
CA VAL A 5 21.46 -7.84 16.71
C VAL A 5 22.07 -8.56 15.51
N PRO A 6 22.15 -9.91 15.52
CA PRO A 6 22.64 -10.66 14.36
C PRO A 6 21.72 -10.44 13.14
N PRO A 7 22.28 -10.14 11.95
CA PRO A 7 21.52 -9.66 10.80
C PRO A 7 20.54 -10.68 10.21
N LYS A 8 20.74 -11.98 10.46
CA LYS A 8 19.88 -13.05 9.94
C LYS A 8 18.60 -13.26 10.77
N THR A 9 18.53 -12.71 11.98
CA THR A 9 17.34 -12.80 12.83
C THR A 9 16.19 -11.97 12.26
N THR A 10 14.93 -12.28 12.62
CA THR A 10 13.76 -11.49 12.21
C THR A 10 13.90 -10.02 12.59
N LEU A 11 14.41 -9.76 13.80
CA LEU A 11 14.66 -8.40 14.29
C LEU A 11 15.80 -7.71 13.53
N GLY A 12 16.88 -8.45 13.22
CA GLY A 12 17.97 -7.95 12.39
C GLY A 12 17.51 -7.55 10.99
N LYS A 13 16.66 -8.36 10.35
CA LYS A 13 16.04 -8.04 9.05
C LYS A 13 15.13 -6.81 9.14
N ALA A 14 14.29 -6.71 10.17
CA ALA A 14 13.42 -5.57 10.38
C ALA A 14 14.21 -4.27 10.62
N SER A 15 15.27 -4.33 11.41
CA SER A 15 16.16 -3.18 11.65
C SER A 15 16.92 -2.76 10.39
N LEU A 16 17.39 -3.71 9.58
CA LEU A 16 18.03 -3.41 8.30
C LEU A 16 17.03 -2.76 7.33
N TYR A 17 15.81 -3.28 7.24
CA TYR A 17 14.75 -2.71 6.42
C TYR A 17 14.43 -1.27 6.86
N LEU A 18 14.23 -1.04 8.17
CA LEU A 18 13.99 0.29 8.73
C LEU A 18 15.12 1.26 8.35
N ASN A 19 16.38 0.84 8.52
CA ASN A 19 17.53 1.66 8.21
C ASN A 19 17.62 2.01 6.72
N ASN A 20 17.34 1.06 5.83
CA ASN A 20 17.38 1.27 4.38
C ASN A 20 16.26 2.19 3.89
N GLU A 21 15.09 2.17 4.55
CA GLU A 21 13.92 2.94 4.18
C GLU A 21 13.79 4.25 4.98
N TRP A 22 14.71 4.54 5.90
CA TRP A 22 14.64 5.67 6.82
C TRP A 22 14.43 7.02 6.12
N SER A 23 15.14 7.25 5.02
CA SER A 23 15.00 8.46 4.20
C SER A 23 13.60 8.68 3.65
N LYS A 24 12.85 7.61 3.38
CA LYS A 24 11.45 7.69 2.94
C LYS A 24 10.50 7.87 4.12
N LEU A 25 10.80 7.22 5.25
CA LEU A 25 9.97 7.27 6.45
C LEU A 25 9.93 8.67 7.08
N ILE A 26 11.01 9.44 7.02
CA ILE A 26 11.08 10.78 7.61
C ILE A 26 10.58 11.89 6.67
N ARG A 27 10.13 11.58 5.45
CA ARG A 27 9.78 12.58 4.43
C ARG A 27 8.67 13.52 4.88
N TYR A 28 7.80 13.09 5.81
CA TYR A 28 6.76 13.94 6.38
C TYR A 28 7.30 15.10 7.24
N VAL A 29 8.56 15.03 7.67
CA VAL A 29 9.23 16.13 8.36
C VAL A 29 9.60 17.25 7.38
N ASP A 30 9.89 16.90 6.12
CA ASP A 30 10.25 17.86 5.08
C ASP A 30 9.03 18.60 4.51
N ASP A 31 7.87 17.94 4.46
CA ASP A 31 6.62 18.48 3.91
C ASP A 31 5.41 18.01 4.72
N GLY A 32 4.72 18.97 5.35
CA GLY A 32 3.53 18.74 6.17
C GLY A 32 2.30 18.28 5.37
N CYS A 33 2.35 18.28 4.03
CA CYS A 33 1.33 17.65 3.19
C CYS A 33 1.37 16.13 3.30
N TYR A 34 2.51 15.54 3.66
CA TYR A 34 2.62 14.11 3.89
C TYR A 34 2.17 13.74 5.30
N ARG A 35 1.43 12.63 5.40
CA ARG A 35 1.04 12.05 6.69
C ARG A 35 2.17 11.21 7.26
N ILE A 36 2.27 11.18 8.58
CA ILE A 36 3.19 10.30 9.32
C ILE A 36 2.81 8.82 9.18
N ASP A 37 1.53 8.54 8.96
CA ASP A 37 0.96 7.20 8.82
C ASP A 37 0.50 6.91 7.39
N ASN A 38 0.45 5.63 7.06
CA ASN A 38 -0.02 5.12 5.77
C ASN A 38 -1.48 4.62 5.81
N ASN A 39 -2.26 4.96 6.86
CA ASN A 39 -3.57 4.35 7.10
C ASN A 39 -4.53 4.55 5.93
N LEU A 40 -4.45 5.69 5.24
CA LEU A 40 -5.28 5.97 4.07
C LEU A 40 -5.01 4.97 2.94
N ALA A 41 -3.74 4.69 2.64
CA ALA A 41 -3.35 3.71 1.62
C ALA A 41 -3.75 2.28 2.04
N GLU A 42 -3.56 1.92 3.31
CA GLU A 42 -3.96 0.61 3.83
C GLU A 42 -5.48 0.41 3.81
N ASN A 43 -6.25 1.45 4.13
CA ASN A 43 -7.70 1.45 4.06
C ASN A 43 -8.17 1.33 2.61
N ALA A 44 -7.53 2.02 1.66
CA ALA A 44 -7.88 1.96 0.24
C ALA A 44 -7.63 0.57 -0.39
N ILE A 45 -6.55 -0.12 0.02
CA ILE A 45 -6.25 -1.46 -0.51
C ILE A 45 -7.04 -2.58 0.18
N ARG A 46 -7.56 -2.36 1.39
CA ARG A 46 -8.26 -3.39 2.18
C ARG A 46 -9.45 -4.04 1.45
N PRO A 47 -10.37 -3.29 0.80
CA PRO A 47 -11.47 -3.88 0.03
C PRO A 47 -10.98 -4.82 -1.08
N PHE A 48 -9.91 -4.45 -1.77
CA PHE A 48 -9.29 -5.28 -2.80
C PHE A 48 -8.74 -6.59 -2.22
N VAL A 49 -7.99 -6.51 -1.11
CA VAL A 49 -7.40 -7.69 -0.46
C VAL A 49 -8.46 -8.65 0.05
N VAL A 50 -9.53 -8.11 0.66
CA VAL A 50 -10.67 -8.91 1.15
C VAL A 50 -11.43 -9.53 -0.02
N GLY A 51 -11.73 -8.74 -1.06
CA GLY A 51 -12.44 -9.20 -2.26
C GLY A 51 -11.69 -10.30 -3.01
N ARG A 52 -10.36 -10.19 -3.12
CA ARG A 52 -9.52 -11.18 -3.83
C ARG A 52 -9.69 -12.60 -3.28
N LYS A 53 -9.94 -12.79 -1.98
CA LYS A 53 -10.18 -14.11 -1.39
C LYS A 53 -11.48 -14.77 -1.90
N ASN A 54 -12.44 -13.96 -2.35
CA ASN A 54 -13.77 -14.40 -2.78
C ASN A 54 -13.93 -14.45 -4.31
N TRP A 55 -12.93 -14.02 -5.10
CA TRP A 55 -13.03 -14.00 -6.56
C TRP A 55 -12.49 -15.29 -7.17
N LEU A 56 -13.36 -16.03 -7.85
CA LEU A 56 -13.06 -17.29 -8.58
C LEU A 56 -11.91 -17.15 -9.60
N PHE A 57 -11.63 -15.93 -10.09
CA PHE A 57 -10.57 -15.65 -11.08
C PHE A 57 -9.40 -14.79 -10.53
N GLY A 58 -9.38 -14.54 -9.22
CA GLY A 58 -8.39 -13.69 -8.52
C GLY A 58 -7.00 -14.33 -8.32
N GLN A 59 -6.78 -15.54 -8.86
CA GLN A 59 -5.53 -16.28 -8.73
C GLN A 59 -4.61 -16.18 -9.96
N SER A 60 -5.12 -15.75 -11.12
CA SER A 60 -4.28 -15.54 -12.30
C SER A 60 -3.57 -14.19 -12.25
N VAL A 61 -2.32 -14.12 -12.72
CA VAL A 61 -1.56 -12.85 -12.80
C VAL A 61 -2.32 -11.79 -13.60
N LYS A 62 -2.96 -12.20 -14.71
CA LYS A 62 -3.80 -11.33 -15.53
C LYS A 62 -5.02 -10.81 -14.75
N GLY A 63 -5.72 -11.67 -14.03
CA GLY A 63 -6.88 -11.30 -13.20
C GLY A 63 -6.51 -10.37 -12.05
N VAL A 64 -5.38 -10.62 -11.37
CA VAL A 64 -4.86 -9.73 -10.32
C VAL A 64 -4.51 -8.36 -10.88
N LYS A 65 -3.82 -8.30 -12.04
CA LYS A 65 -3.45 -7.03 -12.67
C LYS A 65 -4.66 -6.22 -13.13
N ALA A 66 -5.62 -6.86 -13.78
CA ALA A 66 -6.86 -6.21 -14.21
C ALA A 66 -7.66 -5.65 -13.02
N SER A 67 -7.80 -6.46 -11.97
CA SER A 67 -8.53 -6.06 -10.77
C SER A 67 -7.81 -4.93 -10.00
N ALA A 68 -6.48 -4.99 -9.89
CA ALA A 68 -5.69 -3.93 -9.26
C ALA A 68 -5.82 -2.60 -10.01
N ASN A 69 -5.79 -2.62 -11.34
CA ASN A 69 -6.00 -1.42 -12.16
C ASN A 69 -7.39 -0.83 -11.94
N LEU A 70 -8.44 -1.65 -11.97
CA LEU A 70 -9.81 -1.19 -11.75
C LEU A 70 -10.00 -0.58 -10.35
N TYR A 71 -9.53 -1.27 -9.31
CA TYR A 71 -9.61 -0.74 -7.94
C TYR A 71 -8.79 0.54 -7.77
N SER A 72 -7.64 0.67 -8.43
CA SER A 72 -6.85 1.91 -8.41
C SER A 72 -7.64 3.09 -8.98
N LEU A 73 -8.37 2.89 -10.08
CA LEU A 73 -9.23 3.93 -10.67
C LEU A 73 -10.41 4.29 -9.75
N ILE A 74 -11.06 3.29 -9.16
CA ILE A 74 -12.19 3.49 -8.24
C ILE A 74 -11.74 4.27 -6.99
N GLU A 75 -10.65 3.86 -6.35
CA GLU A 75 -10.15 4.54 -5.15
C GLU A 75 -9.64 5.95 -5.48
N THR A 76 -9.09 6.18 -6.67
CA THR A 76 -8.73 7.52 -7.14
C THR A 76 -9.97 8.40 -7.33
N ALA A 77 -11.04 7.89 -7.93
CA ALA A 77 -12.30 8.63 -8.08
C ALA A 77 -12.87 9.03 -6.70
N LYS A 78 -12.94 8.09 -5.76
CA LYS A 78 -13.39 8.35 -4.38
C LYS A 78 -12.52 9.39 -3.67
N ALA A 79 -11.19 9.30 -3.81
CA ALA A 79 -10.26 10.24 -3.21
C ALA A 79 -10.44 11.68 -3.72
N ASN A 80 -10.95 11.84 -4.94
CA ASN A 80 -11.29 13.13 -5.54
C ASN A 80 -12.77 13.54 -5.34
N GLY A 81 -13.54 12.79 -4.55
CA GLY A 81 -14.96 13.06 -4.32
C GLY A 81 -15.87 12.81 -5.54
N LEU A 82 -15.39 12.04 -6.52
CA LEU A 82 -16.13 11.68 -7.72
C LEU A 82 -16.90 10.37 -7.50
N GLU A 83 -18.09 10.28 -8.10
CA GLU A 83 -18.87 9.04 -8.11
C GLU A 83 -18.18 8.03 -9.06
N PRO A 84 -17.71 6.86 -8.55
CA PRO A 84 -16.86 5.96 -9.34
C PRO A 84 -17.51 5.40 -10.60
N TYR A 85 -18.82 5.12 -10.59
CA TYR A 85 -19.51 4.58 -11.76
C TYR A 85 -19.60 5.63 -12.87
N ALA A 86 -19.96 6.87 -12.55
CA ALA A 86 -19.97 8.00 -13.47
C ALA A 86 -18.57 8.31 -14.01
N TYR A 87 -17.54 8.17 -13.18
CA TYR A 87 -16.14 8.37 -13.59
C TYR A 87 -15.62 7.32 -14.58
N LEU A 88 -16.09 6.07 -14.45
CA LEU A 88 -15.67 4.95 -15.31
C LEU A 88 -16.53 4.79 -16.57
N ARG A 89 -17.57 5.61 -16.73
CA ARG A 89 -18.55 5.49 -17.81
C ARG A 89 -18.05 6.06 -19.13
#